data_AF-A0A6A3IHC5-F1
#
_entry.id   AF-A0A6A3IHC5-F1
#
_cell.length_a   1.000
_cell.length_b   1.000
_cell.length_c   1.000
_cell.angle_alpha   90.00
_cell.angle_beta   90.00
_cell.angle_gamma   90.00
#
_symmetry.space_group_name_H-M   'P 1'
#
loop_
_entity.id
_entity.type
_entity.pdbx_description
1 polymer ?
#
loop_
_entity_poly.entity_id
_entity_poly.type
_entity_poly.pdbx_seq_one_letter_code
_entity_poly.pdbx_strand_id
1 'polypeptide(L)' 'MARRGRRPGYHNYSTDELMLLCTVADKHKPLGENMWEAAALEYNSKRSRN' A
#
# COMPACT_ATOMS: atom_id res chain seq x y z
N MET A 1 6.32 12.99 -23.96
CA MET A 1 6.28 13.33 -22.53
C MET A 1 6.16 12.04 -21.72
N ALA A 2 7.26 11.56 -21.13
CA ALA A 2 7.19 10.37 -20.28
C ALA A 2 6.31 10.68 -19.07
N ARG A 3 5.24 9.91 -18.86
CA ARG A 3 4.34 10.03 -17.72
C ARG A 3 5.15 9.75 -16.45
N ARG A 4 5.72 10.80 -15.84
CA ARG A 4 6.48 10.69 -14.58
C ARG A 4 5.64 9.88 -13.59
N GLY A 5 6.17 8.74 -13.14
CA GLY A 5 5.57 7.95 -12.07
C GLY A 5 5.20 6.50 -12.41
N ARG A 6 5.08 6.12 -13.69
CA ARG A 6 4.81 4.71 -14.05
C ARG A 6 6.06 4.03 -14.56
N ARG A 7 6.80 3.37 -13.66
CA ARG A 7 7.92 2.49 -14.04
C ARG A 7 7.39 1.06 -14.23
N PRO A 8 7.67 0.39 -15.35
CA PRO A 8 7.41 -1.04 -15.46
C PRO A 8 8.15 -1.79 -14.35
N GLY A 9 7.47 -2.71 -13.67
CA GLY A 9 7.97 -3.45 -12.50
C GLY A 9 7.57 -2.88 -11.15
N TYR A 10 7.03 -1.66 -11.07
CA TYR A 10 6.43 -1.13 -9.85
C TYR A 10 4.91 -1.23 -9.90
N HIS A 11 4.30 -1.71 -8.82
CA HIS A 11 2.85 -1.70 -8.68
C HIS A 11 2.38 -0.23 -8.66
N ASN A 12 1.61 0.17 -9.67
CA ASN A 12 1.12 1.54 -9.78
C ASN A 12 -0.16 1.66 -8.96
N TYR A 13 -0.01 1.93 -7.66
CA TYR A 13 -1.15 2.16 -6.77
C TYR A 13 -1.96 3.39 -7.24
N SER A 14 -3.29 3.28 -7.22
CA SER A 14 -4.18 4.42 -7.36
C SER A 14 -4.06 5.35 -6.15
N THR A 15 -4.58 6.58 -6.25
CA THR A 15 -4.62 7.50 -5.11
C THR A 15 -5.37 6.88 -3.92
N ASP A 16 -6.48 6.18 -4.18
CA ASP A 16 -7.27 5.53 -3.13
C ASP A 16 -6.48 4.39 -2.46
N GLU A 17 -5.74 3.61 -3.25
CA GLU A 17 -4.88 2.55 -2.72
C GLU A 17 -3.73 3.12 -1.87
N LEU A 18 -3.14 4.25 -2.27
CA LEU A 18 -2.12 4.94 -1.48
C LEU A 18 -2.70 5.48 -0.15
N MET A 19 -3.88 6.09 -0.18
CA MET A 19 -4.54 6.59 1.03
C MET A 19 -4.87 5.45 2.00
N LEU A 20 -5.31 4.30 1.48
CA LEU A 20 -5.52 3.09 2.27
C LEU A 20 -4.21 2.56 2.86
N LEU A 21 -3.13 2.49 2.07
CA LEU A 21 -1.80 2.09 2.56
C LEU A 21 -1.32 2.99 3.70
N CYS A 22 -1.42 4.32 3.54
CA CYS A 22 -1.04 5.27 4.57
C CYS A 22 -1.87 5.09 5.85
N THR A 23 -3.18 4.90 5.72
CA THR A 23 -4.08 4.68 6.86
C THR A 23 -3.72 3.39 7.63
N VAL A 24 -3.46 2.31 6.91
CA VAL A 24 -3.08 1.03 7.51
C VAL A 24 -1.69 1.11 8.15
N ALA A 25 -0.73 1.76 7.48
CA ALA A 25 0.62 1.96 8.02
C ALA A 25 0.61 2.85 9.27
N ASP A 26 -0.19 3.92 9.31
CA ASP A 26 -0.32 4.78 10.49
C ASP A 26 -0.98 4.05 11.67
N LYS A 27 -1.95 3.17 11.40
CA LYS A 27 -2.58 2.32 12.42
C LYS A 27 -1.60 1.31 13.02
N HIS A 28 -0.87 0.60 12.18
CA HIS A 28 0.05 -0.45 12.63
C HIS A 28 1.38 0.12 13.15
N LYS A 29 1.79 1.30 12.68
CA LYS A 29 3.12 1.90 12.92
C LYS A 29 4.22 0.85 12.79
N PRO A 30 4.40 0.24 11.61
CA PRO A 30 5.29 -0.91 11.45
C PRO A 30 6.75 -0.46 11.56
N LEU A 31 7.27 -0.49 12.78
CA LEU A 31 8.64 -0.07 13.12
C LEU A 31 9.62 -1.25 13.16
N GLY A 32 9.14 -2.50 13.07
CA GLY A 32 10.00 -3.69 13.03
C GLY A 32 9.25 -5.03 12.97
N GLU A 33 10.03 -6.10 12.96
CA GLU A 33 9.59 -7.52 13.03
C GLU A 33 8.47 -7.84 12.01
N ASN A 34 7.33 -8.34 12.49
CA ASN A 34 6.24 -8.86 11.66
C ASN A 34 5.14 -7.80 11.43
N MET A 35 5.36 -6.55 11.85
CA MET A 35 4.35 -5.50 11.76
C MET A 35 4.03 -5.14 10.31
N TRP A 36 5.00 -5.27 9.40
CA TRP A 36 4.76 -5.11 7.97
C TRP A 36 3.87 -6.21 7.39
N GLU A 37 3.95 -7.43 7.91
CA GLU A 37 3.06 -8.53 7.51
C GLU A 37 1.63 -8.27 7.99
N ALA A 38 1.47 -7.81 9.24
CA ALA A 38 0.17 -7.43 9.78
C ALA A 38 -0.48 -6.26 8.99
N ALA A 39 0.32 -5.24 8.65
CA ALA A 39 -0.11 -4.14 7.81
C ALA A 39 -0.50 -4.63 6.40
N ALA A 40 0.29 -5.53 5.79
CA ALA A 40 -0.02 -6.10 4.48
C ALA A 40 -1.30 -6.94 4.50
N LEU A 41 -1.52 -7.74 5.55
CA LEU A 41 -2.75 -8.53 5.73
C LEU A 41 -3.98 -7.64 5.85
N GLU A 42 -3.92 -6.56 6.64
CA GLU A 42 -5.03 -5.61 6.76
C GLU A 42 -5.27 -4.81 5.46
N TYR A 43 -4.21 -4.40 4.78
CA TYR A 43 -4.34 -3.77 3.48
C TYR A 43 -5.04 -4.70 2.47
N ASN A 44 -4.58 -5.95 2.36
CA ASN A 44 -5.12 -6.93 1.41
C ASN A 44 -6.57 -7.32 1.71
N SER A 45 -7.02 -7.30 2.97
CA SER A 45 -8.41 -7.58 3.32
C SER A 45 -9.35 -6.41 3.02
N LYS A 46 -8.85 -5.17 3.06
CA LYS A 46 -9.60 -3.94 2.77
C LYS A 46 -9.55 -3.52 1.31
N ARG A 47 -8.51 -3.91 0.58
CA ARG A 47 -8.36 -3.64 -0.84
C ARG A 47 -9.44 -4.41 -1.59
N SER A 48 -10.41 -3.69 -2.16
CA SER A 48 -11.39 -4.29 -3.06
C SER A 48 -10.65 -4.93 -4.25
N ARG A 49 -10.82 -6.24 -4.45
CA ARG A 49 -10.32 -6.94 -5.64
C ARG A 49 -11.24 -6.61 -6.80
N ASN A 50 -11.01 -5.46 -7.43
CA ASN A 50 -11.62 -5.13 -8.71
C ASN A 50 -10.82 -5.77 -9.86
#